data_AF-A0A1A8U1G5-F1
#
_entry.id   AF-A0A1A8U1G5-F1
#
_cell.length_a   1.000
_cell.length_b   1.000
_cell.length_c   1.000
_cell.angle_alpha   90.00
_cell.angle_beta   90.00
_cell.angle_gamma   90.00
#
_symmetry.space_group_name_H-M   'P 1'
#
loop_
_entity.id
_entity.type
_entity.pdbx_description
1 polymer ?
#
loop_
_entity_poly.entity_id
_entity_poly.type
_entity_poly.pdbx_seq_one_letter_code
_entity_poly.pdbx_strand_id
1 'polypeptide(L)'
;MVKVSFNAALAQKDVKKDFETLIPAENRDTEAALVVRQRSRAWCWCVCLGIALFLSGVVVAGAYLYRYYVVEQDNEVFICGVNYHENDYMITEEEEMMEEQSFRQRLLQERIQVLVPDQVEIIHVPVPDFEDGDPADIVHDFQRRLTAYLDLSLDKCYVIPLNTSVVMPPTDLLDLLINVKAGTYLPQSYLVHEEMVVTERLENIENLGAFIYTLCRGKDTYKLQRRDRILGMQKREALTCHKIRHFENTFVVETLICEP
;
A
#
# COMPACT_ATOMS: atom_id res chain seq x y z
N MET A 1 35.88 43.76 -29.13
CA MET A 1 35.58 45.19 -29.39
C MET A 1 34.68 45.27 -30.62
N VAL A 2 33.62 46.06 -30.46
CA VAL A 2 32.46 46.36 -31.32
C VAL A 2 32.75 46.63 -32.81
N LYS A 3 31.76 46.27 -33.67
CA LYS A 3 31.17 46.97 -34.86
C LYS A 3 31.04 46.03 -36.07
N VAL A 4 29.88 45.41 -36.34
CA VAL A 4 28.70 45.91 -37.10
C VAL A 4 29.04 46.93 -38.20
N SER A 5 28.80 46.58 -39.47
CA SER A 5 27.73 47.12 -40.32
C SER A 5 27.97 46.91 -41.83
N PHE A 6 26.85 46.75 -42.53
CA PHE A 6 26.62 46.55 -43.96
C PHE A 6 27.08 47.72 -44.84
N ASN A 7 27.34 47.46 -46.13
CA ASN A 7 26.65 48.19 -47.22
C ASN A 7 26.93 47.65 -48.64
N ALA A 8 25.85 47.69 -49.44
CA ALA A 8 25.73 48.01 -50.88
C ALA A 8 26.64 47.28 -51.89
N ALA A 9 26.11 46.45 -52.80
CA ALA A 9 25.33 46.82 -54.00
C ALA A 9 26.14 47.55 -55.09
N LEU A 10 25.96 47.07 -56.33
CA LEU A 10 26.40 47.59 -57.65
C LEU A 10 27.81 47.23 -58.15
N ALA A 11 27.86 46.18 -58.98
CA ALA A 11 28.72 46.16 -60.16
C ALA A 11 27.99 45.39 -61.28
N GLN A 12 27.11 46.13 -61.94
CA GLN A 12 26.53 45.83 -63.24
C GLN A 12 27.67 45.60 -64.25
N LYS A 13 27.66 44.48 -64.99
CA LYS A 13 28.58 44.26 -66.10
C LYS A 13 27.80 44.23 -67.41
N ASP A 14 28.11 45.23 -68.22
CA ASP A 14 27.87 45.50 -69.65
C ASP A 14 27.27 44.34 -70.47
N VAL A 15 26.10 44.51 -71.10
CA VAL A 15 25.86 45.21 -72.39
C VAL A 15 26.84 44.77 -73.49
N LYS A 16 26.35 43.89 -74.38
CA LYS A 16 26.74 43.91 -75.79
C LYS A 16 25.48 43.84 -76.65
N LYS A 17 25.19 44.98 -77.26
CA LYS A 17 24.15 45.25 -78.25
C LYS A 17 24.81 45.12 -79.62
N ASP A 18 24.13 44.51 -80.58
CA ASP A 18 24.13 44.80 -82.03
C ASP A 18 22.92 44.01 -82.60
N PHE A 19 21.73 44.61 -82.81
CA PHE A 19 21.25 45.28 -84.04
C PHE A 19 21.48 44.40 -85.28
N GLU A 20 20.54 44.05 -86.16
CA GLU A 20 19.13 44.32 -86.47
C GLU A 20 18.78 43.19 -87.48
N THR A 21 17.58 42.58 -87.53
CA THR A 21 16.54 42.94 -88.50
C THR A 21 15.36 41.95 -88.45
N LEU A 22 14.15 42.49 -88.64
CA LEU A 22 12.90 41.87 -89.15
C LEU A 22 11.88 41.26 -88.15
N ILE A 23 10.89 42.10 -87.83
CA ILE A 23 9.51 41.89 -87.31
C ILE A 23 8.63 41.32 -88.46
N PRO A 24 7.55 40.49 -88.27
CA PRO A 24 6.38 40.84 -87.45
C PRO A 24 5.56 39.76 -86.70
N ALA A 25 4.98 40.26 -85.61
CA ALA A 25 3.59 40.09 -85.11
C ALA A 25 3.12 38.79 -84.42
N GLU A 26 2.47 39.04 -83.28
CA GLU A 26 1.27 38.36 -82.75
C GLU A 26 1.42 36.98 -82.07
N ASN A 27 1.47 36.95 -80.74
CA ASN A 27 0.36 36.45 -79.90
C ASN A 27 0.76 36.12 -78.44
N ARG A 28 -0.07 36.64 -77.53
CA ARG A 28 -0.45 36.10 -76.20
C ARG A 28 0.47 36.34 -75.00
N ASP A 29 -0.03 37.30 -74.22
CA ASP A 29 0.25 37.61 -72.83
C ASP A 29 0.10 36.42 -71.86
N THR A 30 0.95 36.47 -70.83
CA THR A 30 0.70 36.02 -69.44
C THR A 30 0.58 34.52 -69.16
N GLU A 31 1.73 33.84 -69.10
CA GLU A 31 1.91 32.74 -68.15
C GLU A 31 1.98 33.30 -66.72
N ALA A 32 0.81 33.47 -66.10
CA ALA A 32 0.74 33.59 -64.65
C ALA A 32 1.00 32.20 -64.05
N ALA A 33 2.24 32.02 -63.60
CA ALA A 33 2.70 30.88 -62.84
C ALA A 33 1.75 30.52 -61.67
N LEU A 34 0.96 29.47 -61.86
CA LEU A 34 0.53 28.61 -60.75
C LEU A 34 1.44 27.40 -60.75
N VAL A 35 2.61 27.54 -60.12
CA VAL A 35 3.38 26.38 -59.65
C VAL A 35 2.56 25.76 -58.51
N VAL A 36 1.57 24.95 -58.88
CA VAL A 36 0.98 23.98 -57.95
C VAL A 36 2.08 22.99 -57.65
N ARG A 37 2.81 23.23 -56.55
CA ARG A 37 3.79 22.31 -55.98
C ARG A 37 3.05 21.02 -55.66
N GLN A 38 3.13 20.06 -56.58
CA GLN A 38 2.55 18.74 -56.47
C GLN A 38 3.24 18.02 -55.30
N ARG A 39 2.70 18.18 -54.08
CA ARG A 39 3.23 17.56 -52.87
C ARG A 39 3.16 16.05 -53.09
N SER A 40 4.32 15.41 -53.21
CA SER A 40 4.42 14.03 -53.68
C SER A 40 3.62 13.12 -52.74
N ARG A 41 2.76 12.27 -53.34
CA ARG A 41 2.02 11.22 -52.61
C ARG A 41 2.96 10.39 -51.71
N ALA A 42 4.18 10.15 -52.18
CA ALA A 42 5.23 9.47 -51.43
C ALA A 42 5.61 10.18 -50.12
N TRP A 43 5.67 11.51 -50.09
CA TRP A 43 5.99 12.25 -48.87
C TRP A 43 4.87 12.13 -47.83
N CYS A 44 3.61 12.17 -48.26
CA CYS A 44 2.48 11.94 -47.36
C CYS A 44 2.54 10.53 -46.75
N TRP A 45 2.87 9.52 -47.55
CA TRP A 45 2.98 8.13 -47.09
C TRP A 45 4.13 7.91 -46.12
N CYS A 46 5.31 8.48 -46.38
CA CYS A 46 6.44 8.39 -45.45
C CYS A 46 6.16 9.06 -44.10
N VAL A 47 5.46 10.20 -44.11
CA VAL A 47 5.05 10.88 -42.86
C VAL A 47 4.02 10.04 -42.10
N CYS A 48 3.02 9.48 -42.79
CA CYS A 48 2.04 8.60 -42.17
C CYS A 48 2.67 7.34 -41.56
N LEU A 49 3.62 6.70 -42.26
CA LEU A 49 4.34 5.54 -41.74
C LEU A 49 5.24 5.91 -40.55
N GLY A 50 5.92 7.05 -40.60
CA GLY A 50 6.73 7.55 -39.48
C GLY A 50 5.88 7.82 -38.24
N ILE A 51 4.69 8.41 -38.41
CA ILE A 51 3.74 8.64 -37.31
C ILE A 51 3.22 7.31 -36.77
N ALA A 52 2.86 6.35 -37.63
CA ALA A 52 2.39 5.03 -37.19
C ALA A 52 3.45 4.28 -36.38
N LEU A 53 4.71 4.31 -36.83
CA LEU A 53 5.82 3.69 -36.10
C LEU A 53 6.08 4.40 -34.76
N PHE A 54 6.05 5.73 -34.74
CA PHE A 54 6.20 6.49 -33.50
C PHE A 54 5.09 6.16 -32.49
N LEU A 55 3.83 6.15 -32.92
CA LEU A 55 2.68 5.79 -32.07
C LEU A 55 2.79 4.34 -31.58
N SER A 56 3.21 3.41 -32.43
CA SER A 56 3.45 2.02 -32.02
C SER A 56 4.56 1.91 -30.98
N GLY A 57 5.64 2.68 -31.14
CA GLY A 57 6.73 2.75 -30.17
C GLY A 57 6.29 3.31 -28.83
N VAL A 58 5.46 4.36 -28.83
CA VAL A 58 4.88 4.93 -27.61
C VAL A 58 3.97 3.93 -26.90
N VAL A 59 3.14 3.18 -27.63
CA VAL A 59 2.27 2.15 -27.03
C VAL A 59 3.09 1.01 -26.43
N VAL A 60 4.11 0.52 -27.13
CA VAL A 60 4.97 -0.56 -26.62
C VAL A 60 5.81 -0.11 -25.43
N ALA A 61 6.41 1.08 -25.51
CA ALA A 61 7.16 1.66 -24.39
C ALA A 61 6.25 1.93 -23.19
N GLY A 62 5.04 2.45 -23.43
CA GLY A 62 4.02 2.65 -22.42
C GLY A 62 3.58 1.34 -21.76
N ALA A 63 3.36 0.28 -22.55
CA ALA A 63 3.01 -1.04 -22.04
C ALA A 63 4.15 -1.67 -21.24
N TYR A 64 5.40 -1.49 -21.67
CA TYR A 64 6.58 -1.97 -20.95
C TYR A 64 6.77 -1.24 -19.62
N LEU A 65 6.68 0.10 -19.63
CA LEU A 65 6.73 0.90 -18.41
C LEU A 65 5.55 0.60 -17.48
N TYR A 66 4.34 0.40 -18.02
CA TYR A 66 3.17 0.00 -17.24
C TYR A 66 3.38 -1.37 -16.58
N ARG A 67 3.89 -2.36 -17.30
CA ARG A 67 4.23 -3.67 -16.73
C ARG A 67 5.29 -3.57 -15.64
N TYR A 68 6.35 -2.79 -15.88
CA TYR A 68 7.46 -2.67 -14.94
C TYR A 68 7.11 -1.87 -13.68
N TYR A 69 6.34 -0.79 -13.80
CA TYR A 69 6.01 0.05 -12.65
C TYR A 69 4.68 -0.27 -11.99
N VAL A 70 3.66 -0.73 -12.73
CA VAL A 70 2.32 -0.97 -12.17
C VAL A 70 2.14 -2.43 -11.77
N VAL A 71 2.53 -3.39 -12.62
CA VAL A 71 2.36 -4.82 -12.28
C VAL A 71 3.37 -5.29 -11.22
N GLU A 72 4.56 -4.70 -11.16
CA GLU A 72 5.54 -4.98 -10.09
C GLU A 72 5.17 -4.29 -8.76
N GLN A 73 4.22 -3.35 -8.79
CA GLN A 73 3.65 -2.66 -7.63
C GLN A 73 2.28 -3.22 -7.20
N ASP A 74 1.68 -4.12 -7.98
CA ASP A 74 0.50 -4.95 -7.62
C ASP A 74 0.86 -6.04 -6.57
N ASN A 75 1.82 -5.79 -5.68
CA ASN A 75 1.74 -6.40 -4.37
C ASN A 75 0.54 -5.75 -3.69
N GLU A 76 -0.60 -6.44 -3.75
CA GLU A 76 -1.86 -6.03 -3.15
C GLU A 76 -1.70 -5.84 -1.63
N VAL A 77 -1.19 -4.66 -1.24
CA VAL A 77 -1.04 -4.21 0.13
C VAL A 77 -2.22 -3.30 0.46
N PHE A 78 -3.08 -3.76 1.37
CA PHE A 78 -4.21 -2.97 1.85
C PHE A 78 -3.92 -2.43 3.23
N ILE A 79 -4.09 -1.11 3.40
CA ILE A 79 -3.93 -0.45 4.69
C ILE A 79 -5.32 0.00 5.16
N CYS A 80 -5.74 -0.50 6.30
CA CYS A 80 -7.00 -0.15 6.96
C CYS A 80 -6.71 0.45 8.35
N GLY A 81 -7.61 1.31 8.82
CA GLY A 81 -7.62 1.80 10.19
C GLY A 81 -8.92 1.36 10.86
N VAL A 82 -8.83 0.67 11.99
CA VAL A 82 -10.00 0.29 12.79
C VAL A 82 -10.08 1.20 13.99
N ASN A 83 -11.24 1.81 14.16
CA ASN A 83 -11.55 2.77 15.20
C ASN A 83 -12.69 2.21 16.04
N TYR A 84 -12.49 2.08 17.34
CA TYR A 84 -13.52 1.56 18.24
C TYR A 84 -13.47 2.27 19.59
N HIS A 85 -14.64 2.46 20.21
CA HIS A 85 -14.76 3.14 21.50
C HIS A 85 -14.83 2.13 22.64
N GLU A 86 -14.21 2.45 23.77
CA GLU A 86 -14.27 1.60 24.98
C GLU A 86 -15.71 1.26 25.41
N ASN A 87 -16.61 2.24 25.31
CA ASN A 87 -18.03 2.07 25.64
C ASN A 87 -18.77 1.07 24.73
N ASP A 88 -18.22 0.76 23.54
CA ASP A 88 -18.88 -0.15 22.61
C ASP A 88 -18.73 -1.62 23.06
N TYR A 89 -17.77 -1.95 23.93
CA TYR A 89 -17.48 -3.33 24.31
C TYR A 89 -17.33 -3.56 25.82
N MET A 90 -17.18 -2.51 26.62
CA MET A 90 -17.20 -2.61 28.08
C MET A 90 -18.64 -2.56 28.59
N ILE A 91 -19.04 -3.55 29.40
CA ILE A 91 -20.31 -3.51 30.12
C ILE A 91 -20.11 -2.55 31.28
N THR A 92 -20.80 -1.41 31.26
CA THR A 92 -20.87 -0.52 32.43
C THR A 92 -21.61 -1.28 33.53
N GLU A 93 -20.90 -1.81 34.52
CA GLU A 93 -21.55 -2.23 35.76
C GLU A 93 -22.22 -0.98 36.34
N GLU A 94 -23.52 -1.08 36.64
CA GLU A 94 -24.42 0.04 36.97
C GLU A 94 -24.04 0.83 38.25
N GLU A 95 -22.86 0.62 38.84
CA GLU A 95 -22.47 1.18 40.14
C GLU A 95 -21.59 2.44 40.11
N GLU A 96 -21.24 3.00 38.94
CA GLU A 96 -20.51 4.28 38.89
C GLU A 96 -21.34 5.41 38.26
N MET A 97 -22.53 5.64 38.80
CA MET A 97 -23.27 6.90 38.62
C MET A 97 -22.65 8.05 39.44
N MET A 98 -21.37 8.37 39.25
CA MET A 98 -20.78 9.64 39.69
C MET A 98 -19.49 9.94 38.90
N GLU A 99 -19.60 10.33 37.63
CA GLU A 99 -18.68 11.28 36.95
C GLU A 99 -19.11 11.49 35.48
N GLU A 100 -20.28 12.10 35.27
CA GLU A 100 -20.90 12.34 33.95
C GLU A 100 -20.16 13.35 33.04
N GLN A 101 -18.89 13.72 33.29
CA GLN A 101 -18.22 14.79 32.52
C GLN A 101 -16.76 14.52 32.08
N SER A 102 -16.21 13.31 32.27
CA SER A 102 -14.81 13.02 31.90
C SER A 102 -14.60 11.81 30.99
N PHE A 103 -15.65 11.06 30.61
CA PHE A 103 -15.59 10.07 29.52
C PHE A 103 -15.45 10.77 28.16
N ARG A 104 -14.31 11.44 27.93
CA ARG A 104 -13.83 11.70 26.58
C ARG A 104 -13.93 10.38 25.84
N GLN A 105 -14.66 10.36 24.73
CA GLN A 105 -14.80 9.21 23.85
C GLN A 105 -13.43 8.56 23.63
N ARG A 106 -13.17 7.45 24.31
CA ARG A 106 -11.86 6.79 24.35
C ARG A 106 -11.72 5.97 23.08
N LEU A 107 -11.10 6.59 22.07
CA LEU A 107 -10.97 6.04 20.72
C LEU A 107 -9.66 5.26 20.63
N LEU A 108 -9.75 3.97 20.30
CA LEU A 108 -8.59 3.15 19.94
C LEU A 108 -8.50 3.09 18.42
N GLN A 109 -7.34 3.42 17.87
CA GLN A 109 -7.07 3.43 16.43
C GLN A 109 -5.95 2.45 16.08
N GLU A 110 -6.32 1.27 15.59
CA GLU A 110 -5.37 0.28 15.09
C GLU A 110 -5.12 0.45 13.60
N ARG A 111 -3.89 0.17 13.16
CA ARG A 111 -3.54 0.15 11.74
C ARG A 111 -3.27 -1.27 11.30
N ILE A 112 -4.05 -1.74 10.33
CA ILE A 112 -3.96 -3.08 9.77
C ILE A 112 -3.36 -2.98 8.36
N GLN A 113 -2.35 -3.79 8.07
CA GLN A 113 -1.75 -3.94 6.76
C GLN A 113 -1.89 -5.40 6.30
N VAL A 114 -2.61 -5.60 5.21
CA VAL A 114 -2.83 -6.92 4.62
C VAL A 114 -1.99 -7.04 3.36
N LEU A 115 -1.09 -8.02 3.33
CA LEU A 115 -0.28 -8.41 2.18
C LEU A 115 -0.89 -9.68 1.58
N VAL A 116 -1.82 -9.51 0.62
CA VAL A 116 -2.54 -10.62 -0.02
C VAL A 116 -1.61 -11.62 -0.73
N PRO A 117 -0.60 -11.23 -1.53
CA PRO A 117 0.25 -12.21 -2.22
C PRO A 117 1.05 -13.09 -1.25
N ASP A 118 1.45 -12.51 -0.11
CA ASP A 118 2.23 -13.20 0.92
C ASP A 118 1.35 -13.94 1.93
N GLN A 119 0.03 -13.70 1.92
CA GLN A 119 -0.92 -14.17 2.94
C GLN A 119 -0.43 -13.81 4.34
N VAL A 120 -0.18 -12.52 4.55
CA VAL A 120 0.26 -11.96 5.83
C VAL A 120 -0.58 -10.76 6.20
N GLU A 121 -0.93 -10.67 7.48
CA GLU A 121 -1.58 -9.50 8.07
C GLU A 121 -0.71 -8.96 9.20
N ILE A 122 -0.55 -7.64 9.24
CA ILE A 122 0.26 -6.92 10.23
C ILE A 122 -0.64 -5.89 10.91
N ILE A 123 -0.72 -5.95 12.25
CA ILE A 123 -1.57 -5.07 13.06
C ILE A 123 -0.65 -4.27 13.97
N HIS A 124 -0.77 -2.94 13.92
CA HIS A 124 -0.09 -2.03 14.83
C HIS A 124 -1.06 -1.55 15.90
N VAL A 125 -0.85 -2.00 17.13
CA VAL A 125 -1.63 -1.66 18.31
C VAL A 125 -0.98 -0.46 19.00
N PRO A 126 -1.66 0.70 19.05
CA PRO A 126 -1.11 1.89 19.71
C PRO A 126 -1.12 1.74 21.23
N VAL A 127 -0.38 2.61 21.91
CA VAL A 127 -0.53 2.77 23.36
C VAL A 127 -1.94 3.31 23.63
N PRO A 128 -2.77 2.63 24.43
CA PRO A 128 -4.07 3.16 24.85
C PRO A 128 -3.86 4.36 25.79
N ASP A 129 -4.63 5.41 25.61
CA ASP A 129 -4.52 6.64 26.41
C ASP A 129 -5.00 6.47 27.88
N PHE A 130 -5.67 5.35 28.21
CA PHE A 130 -6.49 5.25 29.44
C PHE A 130 -6.48 3.88 30.14
N GLU A 131 -5.78 2.88 29.61
CA GLU A 131 -5.75 1.51 30.15
C GLU A 131 -4.34 0.94 30.18
N ASP A 132 -4.04 0.00 31.10
CA ASP A 132 -2.73 -0.67 31.24
C ASP A 132 -2.43 -1.69 30.12
N GLY A 133 -2.80 -1.38 28.87
CA GLY A 133 -2.54 -2.22 27.71
C GLY A 133 -1.16 -1.95 27.13
N ASP A 134 -0.40 -3.00 26.87
CA ASP A 134 0.90 -2.88 26.23
C ASP A 134 0.72 -2.63 24.72
N PRO A 135 1.40 -1.60 24.16
CA PRO A 135 1.50 -1.43 22.71
C PRO A 135 2.17 -2.66 22.09
N ALA A 136 1.69 -3.06 20.91
CA ALA A 136 2.18 -4.26 20.26
C ALA A 136 2.15 -4.17 18.74
N ASP A 137 3.08 -4.87 18.09
CA ASP A 137 2.99 -5.20 16.68
C ASP A 137 2.65 -6.68 16.55
N ILE A 138 1.59 -7.01 15.81
CA ILE A 138 1.08 -8.37 15.65
C ILE A 138 1.22 -8.77 14.18
N VAL A 139 1.73 -9.98 13.93
CA VAL A 139 1.82 -10.55 12.59
C VAL A 139 1.08 -11.87 12.55
N HIS A 140 0.08 -11.97 11.68
CA HIS A 140 -0.54 -13.23 11.30
C HIS A 140 0.10 -13.72 10.00
N ASP A 141 0.82 -14.83 10.07
CA ASP A 141 1.34 -15.55 8.89
C ASP A 141 0.41 -16.73 8.61
N PHE A 142 -0.49 -16.55 7.64
CA PHE A 142 -1.51 -17.56 7.30
C PHE A 142 -0.91 -18.78 6.61
N GLN A 143 0.21 -18.61 5.89
CA GLN A 143 0.92 -19.70 5.23
C GLN A 143 1.60 -20.61 6.26
N ARG A 144 2.23 -20.03 7.28
CA ARG A 144 2.86 -20.75 8.39
C ARG A 144 1.88 -21.15 9.48
N ARG A 145 0.69 -20.54 9.51
CA ARG A 145 -0.33 -20.68 10.56
C ARG A 145 0.22 -20.32 11.94
N LEU A 146 0.94 -19.20 12.00
CA LEU A 146 1.52 -18.66 13.22
C LEU A 146 1.05 -17.22 13.41
N THR A 147 0.83 -16.85 14.67
CA THR A 147 0.75 -15.45 15.09
C THR A 147 1.98 -15.12 15.90
N ALA A 148 2.59 -13.97 15.63
CA ALA A 148 3.63 -13.40 16.46
C ALA A 148 3.17 -12.07 17.04
N TYR A 149 3.33 -11.89 18.35
CA TYR A 149 3.10 -10.66 19.08
C TYR A 149 4.45 -10.09 19.48
N LEU A 150 4.78 -8.88 19.07
CA LEU A 150 5.89 -8.11 19.60
C LEU A 150 5.34 -7.13 20.61
N ASP A 151 5.58 -7.38 21.89
CA ASP A 151 5.29 -6.44 22.96
C ASP A 151 6.34 -5.33 22.95
N LEU A 152 5.92 -4.11 22.64
CA LEU A 152 6.80 -2.96 22.50
C LEU A 152 7.23 -2.37 23.86
N SER A 153 6.48 -2.63 24.93
CA SER A 153 6.85 -2.23 26.30
C SER A 153 7.97 -3.11 26.84
N LEU A 154 7.88 -4.42 26.62
CA LEU A 154 8.82 -5.41 27.16
C LEU A 154 9.98 -5.72 26.22
N ASP A 155 9.88 -5.33 24.96
CA ASP A 155 10.84 -5.68 23.90
C ASP A 155 10.97 -7.21 23.71
N LYS A 156 9.86 -7.93 23.91
CA LYS A 156 9.75 -9.40 23.82
C LYS A 156 8.81 -9.81 22.70
N CYS A 157 9.15 -10.90 22.01
CA CYS A 157 8.30 -11.50 21.01
C CYS A 157 7.69 -12.81 21.51
N TYR A 158 6.43 -13.04 21.19
CA TYR A 158 5.66 -14.20 21.60
C TYR A 158 5.02 -14.85 20.37
N VAL A 159 5.16 -16.16 20.22
CA VAL A 159 4.72 -16.89 19.03
C VAL A 159 3.75 -17.99 19.42
N ILE A 160 2.63 -18.08 18.70
CA ILE A 160 1.57 -19.06 18.94
C ILE A 160 1.01 -19.62 17.63
N PRO A 161 0.51 -20.87 17.60
CA PRO A 161 -0.30 -21.33 16.48
C PRO A 161 -1.53 -20.46 16.25
N LEU A 162 -1.71 -20.04 15.00
CA LEU A 162 -2.82 -19.22 14.54
C LEU A 162 -4.15 -19.96 14.73
N ASN A 163 -5.15 -19.27 15.27
CA ASN A 163 -6.50 -19.80 15.35
C ASN A 163 -7.29 -19.46 14.08
N THR A 164 -7.25 -20.36 13.10
CA THR A 164 -7.87 -20.14 11.79
C THR A 164 -9.40 -20.12 11.80
N SER A 165 -10.05 -20.46 12.92
CA SER A 165 -11.51 -20.29 13.04
C SER A 165 -11.90 -18.87 13.43
N VAL A 166 -10.95 -18.07 13.93
CA VAL A 166 -11.19 -16.69 14.36
C VAL A 166 -10.58 -15.71 13.36
N VAL A 167 -9.30 -15.90 13.04
CA VAL A 167 -8.57 -15.05 12.08
C VAL A 167 -8.57 -15.74 10.72
N MET A 168 -9.14 -15.10 9.70
CA MET A 168 -9.24 -15.65 8.35
C MET A 168 -8.39 -14.84 7.35
N PRO A 169 -7.63 -15.50 6.47
CA PRO A 169 -6.89 -14.81 5.43
C PRO A 169 -7.86 -14.19 4.41
N PRO A 170 -7.71 -12.90 4.07
CA PRO A 170 -8.41 -12.34 2.92
C PRO A 170 -7.84 -12.96 1.64
N THR A 171 -8.72 -13.52 0.80
CA THR A 171 -8.28 -14.29 -0.39
C THR A 171 -8.07 -13.43 -1.63
N ASP A 172 -8.87 -12.37 -1.79
CA ASP A 172 -8.74 -11.34 -2.82
C ASP A 172 -9.33 -10.00 -2.34
N LEU A 173 -9.07 -8.91 -3.08
CA LEU A 173 -9.62 -7.58 -2.76
C LEU A 173 -11.15 -7.58 -2.69
N LEU A 174 -11.82 -8.38 -3.52
CA LEU A 174 -13.27 -8.44 -3.55
C LEU A 174 -13.83 -9.09 -2.28
N ASP A 175 -13.24 -10.20 -1.83
CA ASP A 175 -13.52 -10.87 -0.57
C ASP A 175 -13.28 -9.92 0.62
N LEU A 176 -12.16 -9.20 0.63
CA LEU A 176 -11.89 -8.16 1.64
C LEU A 176 -13.01 -7.10 1.68
N LEU A 177 -13.41 -6.55 0.53
CA LEU A 177 -14.47 -5.55 0.45
C LEU A 177 -15.85 -6.09 0.87
N ILE A 178 -16.15 -7.34 0.52
CA ILE A 178 -17.39 -8.02 0.91
C ILE A 178 -17.43 -8.19 2.42
N ASN A 179 -16.34 -8.66 3.02
CA ASN A 179 -16.21 -8.91 4.45
C ASN A 179 -16.27 -7.59 5.25
N VAL A 180 -15.59 -6.54 4.78
CA VAL A 180 -15.71 -5.18 5.36
C VAL A 180 -17.15 -4.67 5.28
N LYS A 181 -17.83 -4.82 4.14
CA LYS A 181 -19.22 -4.39 3.96
C LYS A 181 -20.21 -5.22 4.78
N ALA A 182 -19.94 -6.51 4.96
CA ALA A 182 -20.72 -7.41 5.80
C ALA A 182 -20.52 -7.13 7.30
N GLY A 183 -19.55 -6.29 7.65
CA GLY A 183 -19.22 -5.95 9.01
C GLY A 183 -18.47 -7.06 9.75
N THR A 184 -17.85 -8.00 9.02
CA THR A 184 -17.00 -9.02 9.67
C THR A 184 -15.73 -8.41 10.25
N TYR A 185 -15.27 -7.28 9.72
CA TYR A 185 -14.17 -6.48 10.28
C TYR A 185 -14.67 -5.23 11.02
N LEU A 186 -15.95 -5.21 11.42
CA LEU A 186 -16.52 -4.13 12.22
C LEU A 186 -16.74 -4.63 13.65
N PRO A 187 -16.48 -3.78 14.67
CA PRO A 187 -16.62 -4.16 16.06
C PRO A 187 -18.07 -4.51 16.41
N GLN A 188 -18.30 -5.79 16.66
CA GLN A 188 -19.42 -6.29 17.45
C GLN A 188 -19.04 -6.08 18.93
N SER A 189 -20.02 -5.59 19.67
CA SER A 189 -19.91 -4.98 21.00
C SER A 189 -19.58 -5.94 22.15
N TYR A 190 -18.54 -6.78 22.03
CA TYR A 190 -18.14 -7.68 23.10
C TYR A 190 -16.62 -7.86 23.20
N LEU A 191 -16.13 -7.92 24.44
CA LEU A 191 -14.73 -8.15 24.80
C LEU A 191 -14.49 -9.63 25.10
N VAL A 192 -13.64 -10.27 24.29
CA VAL A 192 -13.20 -11.65 24.53
C VAL A 192 -11.89 -11.62 25.30
N HIS A 193 -11.82 -12.41 26.38
CA HIS A 193 -10.62 -12.51 27.21
C HIS A 193 -9.93 -13.85 26.97
N GLU A 194 -8.68 -13.79 26.50
CA GLU A 194 -7.82 -14.95 26.33
C GLU A 194 -6.65 -14.89 27.31
N GLU A 195 -6.32 -16.04 27.91
CA GLU A 195 -5.16 -16.15 28.79
C GLU A 195 -4.13 -17.09 28.16
N MET A 196 -2.90 -16.62 28.08
CA MET A 196 -1.76 -17.27 27.46
C MET A 196 -0.67 -17.45 28.51
N VAL A 197 -0.01 -18.61 28.48
CA VAL A 197 1.12 -18.90 29.35
C VAL A 197 2.37 -19.06 28.51
N VAL A 198 3.46 -18.42 28.95
CA VAL A 198 4.78 -18.59 28.35
C VAL A 198 5.31 -19.99 28.68
N THR A 199 5.76 -20.71 27.65
CA THR A 199 6.20 -22.12 27.80
C THR A 199 7.70 -22.28 27.62
N GLU A 200 8.19 -22.15 26.39
CA GLU A 200 9.59 -22.33 26.02
C GLU A 200 10.15 -21.09 25.33
N ARG A 201 11.45 -20.82 25.52
CA ARG A 201 12.18 -19.81 24.74
C ARG A 201 12.57 -20.40 23.39
N LEU A 202 12.33 -19.66 22.31
CA LEU A 202 12.67 -20.05 20.96
C LEU A 202 14.02 -19.45 20.55
N GLU A 203 15.00 -20.31 20.28
CA GLU A 203 16.33 -19.87 19.81
C GLU A 203 16.38 -19.70 18.29
N ASN A 204 15.69 -20.57 17.54
CA ASN A 204 15.74 -20.62 16.07
C ASN A 204 14.53 -19.93 15.43
N ILE A 205 14.54 -18.59 15.45
CA ILE A 205 13.47 -17.73 14.89
C ILE A 205 13.45 -17.79 13.35
N GLU A 206 14.56 -18.10 12.69
CA GLU A 206 14.69 -18.14 11.22
C GLU A 206 13.70 -19.10 10.55
N ASN A 207 13.26 -20.14 11.26
CA ASN A 207 12.33 -21.14 10.74
C ASN A 207 10.85 -20.73 10.85
N LEU A 208 10.55 -19.62 11.51
CA LEU A 208 9.17 -19.19 11.78
C LEU A 208 8.51 -18.47 10.59
N GLY A 209 9.30 -18.05 9.60
CA GLY A 209 8.83 -17.28 8.44
C GLY A 209 9.53 -15.93 8.34
N ALA A 210 9.59 -15.36 7.13
CA ALA A 210 10.34 -14.13 6.87
C ALA A 210 9.77 -12.91 7.64
N PHE A 211 8.44 -12.82 7.73
CA PHE A 211 7.76 -11.72 8.40
C PHE A 211 7.91 -11.80 9.92
N ILE A 212 7.68 -12.98 10.51
CA ILE A 212 7.90 -13.22 11.95
C ILE A 212 9.37 -13.02 12.31
N TYR A 213 10.30 -13.52 11.49
CA TYR A 213 11.72 -13.26 11.69
C TYR A 213 12.03 -11.76 11.69
N THR A 214 11.50 -11.01 10.73
CA THR A 214 11.74 -9.56 10.64
C THR A 214 11.18 -8.83 11.86
N LEU A 215 10.00 -9.22 12.34
CA LEU A 215 9.37 -8.65 13.53
C LEU A 215 10.19 -8.94 14.80
N CYS A 216 10.63 -10.19 14.99
CA CYS A 216 11.20 -10.67 16.25
C CYS A 216 12.73 -10.68 16.28
N ARG A 217 13.39 -10.23 15.20
CA ARG A 217 14.85 -10.23 15.10
C ARG A 217 15.47 -9.37 16.21
N GLY A 218 16.36 -10.00 16.98
CA GLY A 218 17.08 -9.33 18.07
C GLY A 218 16.27 -9.15 19.34
N LYS A 219 15.10 -9.81 19.45
CA LYS A 219 14.22 -9.81 20.62
C LYS A 219 14.20 -11.18 21.29
N ASP A 220 13.98 -11.21 22.60
CA ASP A 220 13.75 -12.46 23.31
C ASP A 220 12.41 -13.04 22.84
N THR A 221 12.45 -14.22 22.21
CA THR A 221 11.29 -14.84 21.59
C THR A 221 10.83 -16.07 22.39
N TYR A 222 9.54 -16.14 22.69
CA TYR A 222 8.94 -17.21 23.48
C TYR A 222 7.74 -17.81 22.78
N LYS A 223 7.44 -19.07 23.12
CA LYS A 223 6.24 -19.76 22.66
C LYS A 223 5.13 -19.62 23.68
N LEU A 224 3.94 -19.28 23.20
CA LEU A 224 2.73 -19.23 24.00
C LEU A 224 1.90 -20.50 23.87
N GLN A 225 1.17 -20.79 24.93
CA GLN A 225 0.10 -21.78 24.94
C GLN A 225 -1.16 -21.15 25.53
N ARG A 226 -2.31 -21.34 24.84
CA ARG A 226 -3.63 -20.97 25.37
C ARG A 226 -3.91 -21.75 26.64
N ARG A 227 -4.29 -21.04 27.71
CA ARG A 227 -4.75 -21.65 28.95
C ARG A 227 -6.20 -22.08 28.75
N ASP A 228 -6.43 -23.38 28.61
CA ASP A 228 -7.80 -23.91 28.63
C ASP A 228 -8.40 -23.58 29.99
N ARG A 229 -9.50 -22.82 29.99
CA ARG A 229 -10.32 -22.55 31.18
C ARG A 229 -11.02 -23.84 31.61
N ILE A 230 -10.28 -24.79 32.17
CA ILE A 230 -10.87 -25.93 32.85
C ILE A 230 -11.67 -25.36 34.02
N LEU A 231 -12.99 -25.56 34.02
CA LEU A 231 -13.90 -25.23 35.11
C LEU A 231 -13.40 -25.89 36.41
N GLY A 232 -12.64 -25.16 37.22
CA GLY A 232 -12.05 -25.67 38.44
C GLY A 232 -11.17 -24.62 39.15
N MET A 233 -11.11 -24.69 40.48
CA MET A 233 -10.26 -23.82 41.30
C MET A 233 -8.79 -24.10 40.98
N GLN A 234 -8.13 -23.19 40.27
CA GLN A 234 -6.69 -23.22 40.06
C GLN A 234 -6.01 -22.36 41.13
N LYS A 235 -4.92 -22.90 41.71
CA LYS A 235 -4.08 -22.23 42.70
C LYS A 235 -3.55 -20.93 42.09
N ARG A 236 -3.83 -19.78 42.73
CA ARG A 236 -3.33 -18.46 42.31
C ARG A 236 -1.84 -18.36 42.64
N GLU A 237 -0.99 -18.72 41.70
CA GLU A 237 0.37 -18.19 41.68
C GLU A 237 0.30 -16.77 41.10
N ALA A 238 0.95 -15.81 41.76
CA ALA A 238 0.99 -14.43 41.30
C ALA A 238 1.97 -14.35 40.13
N LEU A 239 1.50 -14.78 38.95
CA LEU A 239 2.25 -14.68 37.71
C LEU A 239 2.34 -13.21 37.31
N THR A 240 3.50 -12.81 36.77
CA THR A 240 3.62 -11.47 36.18
C THR A 240 2.95 -11.56 34.82
N CYS A 241 1.83 -10.88 34.68
CA CYS A 241 1.03 -10.90 33.46
C CYS A 241 0.96 -9.52 32.83
N HIS A 242 0.95 -9.51 31.51
CA HIS A 242 0.87 -8.33 30.66
C HIS A 242 -0.35 -8.48 29.76
N LYS A 243 -0.97 -7.37 29.36
CA LYS A 243 -2.19 -7.42 28.55
C LYS A 243 -1.99 -6.67 27.25
N ILE A 244 -2.32 -7.32 26.15
CA ILE A 244 -2.40 -6.70 24.83
C ILE A 244 -3.86 -6.73 24.42
N ARG A 245 -4.43 -5.56 24.11
CA ARG A 245 -5.81 -5.45 23.64
C ARG A 245 -5.78 -5.05 22.17
N HIS A 246 -6.42 -5.83 21.32
CA HIS A 246 -6.48 -5.53 19.88
C HIS A 246 -7.79 -6.01 19.24
N PHE A 247 -8.08 -5.50 18.05
CA PHE A 247 -9.17 -5.94 17.21
C PHE A 247 -8.74 -7.15 16.38
N GLU A 248 -9.33 -8.32 16.65
CA GLU A 248 -8.92 -9.56 15.99
C GLU A 248 -9.77 -9.88 14.74
N ASN A 249 -11.10 -9.72 14.82
CA ASN A 249 -12.00 -10.00 13.68
C ASN A 249 -13.31 -9.22 13.78
N THR A 250 -14.34 -9.76 14.43
CA THR A 250 -15.60 -9.04 14.72
C THR A 250 -15.64 -8.51 16.15
N PHE A 251 -14.62 -8.76 16.95
CA PHE A 251 -14.61 -8.44 18.38
C PHE A 251 -13.23 -7.97 18.83
N VAL A 252 -13.21 -7.30 19.98
CA VAL A 252 -11.97 -6.90 20.65
C VAL A 252 -11.52 -8.06 21.52
N VAL A 253 -10.24 -8.39 21.43
CA VAL A 253 -9.60 -9.39 22.28
C VAL A 253 -8.67 -8.72 23.25
N GLU A 254 -8.80 -9.09 24.52
CA GLU A 254 -7.80 -8.87 25.54
C GLU A 254 -7.01 -10.16 25.75
N THR A 255 -5.75 -10.15 25.32
CA THR A 255 -4.81 -11.26 25.50
C THR A 255 -3.95 -11.00 26.74
N LEU A 256 -4.17 -11.77 27.79
CA LEU A 256 -3.32 -11.79 28.99
C LEU A 256 -2.18 -12.79 28.78
N ILE A 257 -0.93 -12.31 28.74
CA ILE A 257 0.28 -13.12 28.62
C ILE A 257 0.94 -13.20 29.99
N CYS A 258 0.99 -14.39 30.58
CA CYS A 258 1.56 -14.62 31.90
C CYS A 258 2.90 -15.38 31.83
N GLU A 259 3.89 -14.84 32.53
CA GLU A 259 5.20 -15.47 32.72
C GLU A 259 5.22 -16.30 34.02
N PRO A 260 5.77 -17.54 34.00
CA PRO A 260 5.93 -18.40 35.16
C PRO A 260 6.95 -17.90 36.20
#